data_AF-A0A382WFS9-F1
#
_entry.id   AF-A0A382WFS9-F1
#
_cell.length_a   1.000
_cell.length_b   1.000
_cell.length_c   1.000
_cell.angle_alpha   90.00
_cell.angle_beta   90.00
_cell.angle_gamma   90.00
#
_symmetry.space_group_name_H-M   'P 1'
#
loop_
_entity.id
_entity.type
_entity.pdbx_description
1 polymer ?
#
loop_
_entity_poly.entity_id
_entity_poly.type
_entity_poly.pdbx_seq_one_letter_code
_entity_poly.pdbx_strand_id
1 'polypeptide(L)'
;MDNIKVLLCLNKILELELAGVVRYTHYAFMVQGPYRLSVVNWLREQAKESLTHAEAVGEHITSLGEHPTLKIGELLETHKHSTEDILMECLEHERSAIGAYYNLLKNIEGKSIMLEEFSRTMIATEEMHEAEVKKMLKDNF
;
A
#
# COMPACT_ATOMS: atom_id res chain seq x y z
N MET A 1 25.08 -3.49 -6.52
CA MET A 1 23.65 -3.12 -6.53
C MET A 1 23.55 -1.74 -7.14
N ASP A 2 22.57 -1.48 -8.01
CA ASP A 2 22.32 -0.11 -8.48
C ASP A 2 21.52 0.60 -7.40
N ASN A 3 22.23 1.15 -6.41
CA ASN A 3 21.62 1.73 -5.21
C ASN A 3 20.66 2.86 -5.55
N ILE A 4 20.91 3.59 -6.65
CA ILE A 4 20.02 4.66 -7.11
C ILE A 4 18.66 4.09 -7.51
N LYS A 5 18.62 3.01 -8.29
CA LYS A 5 17.34 2.38 -8.68
C LYS A 5 16.60 1.79 -7.50
N VAL A 6 17.31 1.11 -6.59
CA VAL A 6 16.70 0.54 -5.38
C VAL A 6 16.11 1.65 -4.50
N LEU A 7 16.86 2.74 -4.31
CA LEU A 7 16.40 3.91 -3.57
C LEU A 7 15.18 4.58 -4.21
N LEU A 8 15.14 4.68 -5.54
CA LEU A 8 13.97 5.19 -6.25
C LEU A 8 12.74 4.31 -6.06
N CYS A 9 12.91 2.98 -6.08
CA CYS A 9 11.82 2.05 -5.78
C CYS A 9 11.33 2.20 -4.34
N LEU A 10 12.24 2.21 -3.36
CA LEU A 10 11.87 2.35 -1.95
C LEU A 10 11.17 3.69 -1.67
N ASN A 11 11.67 4.80 -2.22
CA ASN A 11 10.99 6.09 -2.06
C ASN A 11 9.60 6.10 -2.72
N LYS A 12 9.44 5.45 -3.87
CA LYS A 12 8.12 5.34 -4.51
C LYS A 12 7.15 4.51 -3.67
N ILE A 13 7.62 3.44 -3.05
CA ILE A 13 6.83 2.64 -2.12
C ILE A 13 6.46 3.49 -0.90
N LEU A 14 7.42 4.19 -0.29
CA LEU A 14 7.16 5.06 0.85
C LEU A 14 6.08 6.10 0.56
N GLU A 15 6.13 6.73 -0.62
CA GLU A 15 5.08 7.65 -1.07
C GLU A 15 3.70 6.99 -1.16
N LEU A 16 3.64 5.74 -1.64
CA LEU A 16 2.39 4.98 -1.75
C LEU A 16 1.86 4.60 -0.36
N GLU A 17 2.69 4.10 0.53
CA GLU A 17 2.28 3.69 1.88
C GLU A 17 1.77 4.89 2.70
N LEU A 18 2.49 6.02 2.66
CA LEU A 18 2.02 7.26 3.31
C LEU A 18 0.71 7.76 2.70
N ALA A 19 0.53 7.61 1.38
CA ALA A 19 -0.75 7.91 0.75
C ALA A 19 -1.85 6.95 1.22
N GLY A 20 -1.55 5.66 1.41
CA GLY A 20 -2.44 4.65 1.98
C GLY A 20 -2.96 5.02 3.36
N VAL A 21 -2.07 5.49 4.26
CA VAL A 21 -2.45 5.98 5.60
C VAL A 21 -3.55 7.05 5.51
N VAL A 22 -3.33 8.07 4.67
CA VAL A 22 -4.28 9.18 4.51
C VAL A 22 -5.56 8.71 3.83
N ARG A 23 -5.44 7.95 2.74
CA ARG A 23 -6.55 7.45 1.91
C ARG A 23 -7.50 6.58 2.71
N TYR A 24 -6.98 5.53 3.35
CA TYR A 24 -7.80 4.60 4.12
C TYR A 24 -8.46 5.28 5.33
N THR A 25 -7.74 6.17 6.00
CA THR A 25 -8.31 6.99 7.09
C THR A 25 -9.47 7.84 6.59
N HIS A 26 -9.29 8.52 5.45
CA HIS A 26 -10.31 9.38 4.85
C HIS A 26 -11.54 8.58 4.42
N TYR A 27 -11.36 7.48 3.68
CA TYR A 27 -12.46 6.63 3.24
C TYR A 27 -13.27 6.04 4.38
N ALA A 28 -12.63 5.71 5.52
CA ALA A 28 -13.33 5.25 6.70
C ALA A 28 -14.35 6.27 7.25
N PHE A 29 -14.19 7.57 6.95
CA PHE A 29 -15.18 8.60 7.28
C PHE A 29 -16.34 8.65 6.29
N MET A 30 -16.08 8.28 5.03
CA MET A 30 -17.00 8.46 3.92
C MET A 30 -17.95 7.28 3.72
N VAL A 31 -17.59 6.07 4.17
CA VAL A 31 -18.44 4.87 4.04
C VAL A 31 -19.75 5.02 4.84
N GLN A 32 -20.86 4.87 4.13
CA GLN A 32 -22.22 4.95 4.65
C GLN A 32 -23.04 3.71 4.26
N GLY A 33 -24.22 3.55 4.84
CA GLY A 33 -25.16 2.48 4.46
C GLY A 33 -24.95 1.15 5.19
N PRO A 34 -25.59 0.07 4.68
CA PRO A 34 -25.49 -1.27 5.26
C PRO A 34 -24.04 -1.78 5.29
N TYR A 35 -23.72 -2.65 6.25
CA TYR A 35 -22.40 -3.28 6.41
C TYR A 35 -21.22 -2.32 6.66
N ARG A 36 -21.46 -1.01 6.77
CA ARG A 36 -20.41 0.01 7.01
C ARG A 36 -19.49 -0.31 8.17
N LEU A 37 -19.97 -0.96 9.24
CA LEU A 37 -19.16 -1.24 10.41
C LEU A 37 -17.97 -2.14 10.06
N SER A 38 -18.19 -3.19 9.28
CA SER A 38 -17.14 -4.11 8.85
C SER A 38 -16.17 -3.42 7.88
N VAL A 39 -16.70 -2.68 6.90
CA VAL A 39 -15.87 -1.97 5.91
C VAL A 39 -15.02 -0.88 6.57
N VAL A 40 -15.61 -0.08 7.46
CA VAL A 40 -14.89 0.96 8.22
C VAL A 40 -13.84 0.35 9.13
N ASN A 41 -14.10 -0.80 9.75
CA ASN A 41 -13.09 -1.48 10.55
C ASN A 41 -11.90 -1.90 9.69
N TRP A 42 -12.16 -2.56 8.57
CA TRP A 42 -11.13 -2.98 7.62
C TRP A 42 -10.30 -1.78 7.12
N LEU A 43 -10.94 -0.70 6.67
CA LEU A 43 -10.23 0.52 6.23
C LEU A 43 -9.33 1.10 7.34
N ARG A 44 -9.78 1.10 8.60
CA ARG A 44 -8.96 1.58 9.72
C ARG A 44 -7.80 0.66 10.06
N GLU A 45 -7.93 -0.64 9.83
CA GLU A 45 -6.84 -1.60 9.97
C GLU A 45 -5.80 -1.37 8.86
N GLN A 46 -6.25 -1.24 7.61
CA GLN A 46 -5.37 -0.93 6.48
C GLN A 46 -4.62 0.39 6.66
N ALA A 47 -5.27 1.44 7.18
CA ALA A 47 -4.59 2.71 7.47
C ALA A 47 -3.42 2.56 8.48
N LYS A 48 -3.56 1.66 9.47
CA LYS A 48 -2.50 1.38 10.46
C LYS A 48 -1.40 0.50 9.87
N GLU A 49 -1.78 -0.45 9.03
CA GLU A 49 -0.85 -1.33 8.35
C GLU A 49 0.01 -0.57 7.35
N SER A 50 -0.57 0.32 6.54
CA SER A 50 0.20 1.23 5.66
C SER A 50 1.20 2.10 6.44
N LEU A 51 0.87 2.53 7.67
CA LEU A 51 1.83 3.25 8.50
C LEU A 51 3.00 2.34 8.91
N THR A 52 2.69 1.10 9.29
CA THR A 52 3.70 0.09 9.64
C THR A 52 4.62 -0.21 8.46
N HIS A 53 4.05 -0.30 7.24
CA HIS A 53 4.81 -0.49 6.02
C HIS A 53 5.68 0.73 5.70
N ALA A 54 5.13 1.94 5.80
CA ALA A 54 5.90 3.18 5.60
C ALA A 54 7.09 3.28 6.56
N GLU A 55 6.92 2.94 7.83
CA GLU A 55 7.99 2.90 8.83
C GLU A 55 9.08 1.89 8.42
N ALA A 56 8.71 0.66 8.05
CA ALA A 56 9.65 -0.37 7.62
C ALA A 56 10.43 0.03 6.36
N VAL A 57 9.76 0.63 5.37
CA VAL A 57 10.40 1.14 4.14
C VAL A 57 11.37 2.27 4.47
N GLY A 58 10.99 3.18 5.38
CA GLY A 58 11.83 4.26 5.88
C GLY A 58 13.12 3.75 6.51
N GLU A 59 13.03 2.75 7.40
CA GLU A 59 14.18 2.09 8.03
C GLU A 59 15.09 1.42 6.98
N HIS A 60 14.51 0.80 5.94
CA HIS A 60 15.31 0.26 4.85
C HIS A 60 16.06 1.34 4.07
N ILE A 61 15.43 2.49 3.79
CA ILE A 61 16.10 3.62 3.11
C ILE A 61 17.26 4.15 3.96
N THR A 62 17.04 4.39 5.25
CA THR A 62 18.08 4.91 6.14
C THR A 62 19.21 3.91 6.39
N SER A 63 18.91 2.60 6.40
CA SER A 63 19.93 1.54 6.49
C SER A 63 20.89 1.53 5.29
N LEU A 64 20.47 2.06 4.14
CA LEU A 64 21.31 2.25 2.96
C LEU A 64 22.15 3.54 3.03
N GLY A 65 22.02 4.33 4.10
CA GLY A 65 22.69 5.61 4.29
C GLY A 65 22.03 6.79 3.57
N GLU A 66 20.80 6.62 3.09
CA GLU A 66 20.08 7.59 2.26
C GLU A 66 18.94 8.26 3.02
N HIS A 67 18.44 9.40 2.50
CA HIS A 67 17.36 10.16 3.12
C HIS A 67 15.99 9.77 2.54
N PRO A 68 15.00 9.36 3.36
CA PRO A 68 13.65 9.08 2.89
C PRO A 68 12.96 10.33 2.31
N THR A 69 12.14 10.14 1.28
CA THR A 69 11.31 11.21 0.74
C THR A 69 10.27 11.68 1.76
N LEU A 70 9.93 12.97 1.71
CA LEU A 70 8.84 13.58 2.48
C LEU A 70 7.55 13.69 1.66
N LYS A 71 7.57 13.23 0.41
CA LYS A 71 6.41 13.31 -0.47
C LYS A 71 5.38 12.26 -0.07
N ILE A 72 4.13 12.61 -0.30
CA ILE A 72 3.00 11.69 -0.27
C ILE A 72 2.61 11.44 -1.73
N GLY A 73 2.32 10.19 -2.08
CA GLY A 73 1.82 9.83 -3.40
C GLY A 73 0.48 10.48 -3.72
N GLU A 74 -0.05 10.21 -4.91
CA GLU A 74 -1.34 10.77 -5.32
C GLU A 74 -2.47 10.32 -4.38
N LEU A 75 -3.19 11.31 -3.84
CA LEU A 75 -4.39 11.13 -3.02
C LEU A 75 -5.63 11.23 -3.91
N LEU A 76 -5.76 10.30 -4.86
CA LEU A 76 -6.94 10.19 -5.72
C LEU A 76 -8.20 10.02 -4.86
N GLU A 77 -9.19 10.90 -4.99
CA GLU A 77 -10.55 10.71 -4.48
C GLU A 77 -11.48 11.15 -5.61
N THR A 78 -12.26 10.24 -6.19
CA THR A 78 -13.08 10.60 -7.37
C THR A 78 -14.36 11.35 -7.00
N HIS A 79 -14.54 11.69 -5.72
CA HIS A 79 -15.77 12.24 -5.12
C HIS A 79 -17.01 11.35 -5.30
N LYS A 80 -16.82 10.10 -5.67
CA LYS A 80 -17.85 9.06 -5.65
C LYS A 80 -17.73 8.30 -4.34
N HIS A 81 -18.77 8.39 -3.52
CA HIS A 81 -18.74 7.87 -2.14
C HIS A 81 -19.67 6.68 -1.93
N SER A 82 -20.04 5.98 -3.00
CA SER A 82 -20.63 4.65 -2.81
C SER A 82 -19.56 3.72 -2.22
N THR A 83 -19.97 2.75 -1.40
CA THR A 83 -19.04 1.77 -0.83
C THR A 83 -18.29 1.02 -1.93
N GLU A 84 -18.95 0.72 -3.06
CA GLU A 84 -18.34 0.07 -4.22
C GLU A 84 -17.27 0.95 -4.86
N ASP A 85 -17.55 2.24 -5.12
CA ASP A 85 -16.56 3.17 -5.69
C ASP A 85 -15.34 3.30 -4.78
N ILE A 86 -15.54 3.43 -3.46
CA ILE A 86 -14.46 3.49 -2.48
C ILE A 86 -13.61 2.21 -2.53
N LEU A 87 -14.24 1.04 -2.52
CA LEU A 87 -13.54 -0.24 -2.58
C LEU A 87 -12.79 -0.44 -3.91
N MET A 88 -13.33 0.05 -5.02
CA MET A 88 -12.64 0.06 -6.31
C MET A 88 -11.41 0.99 -6.29
N GLU A 89 -11.49 2.16 -5.64
CA GLU A 89 -10.34 3.05 -5.46
C GLU A 89 -9.27 2.40 -4.55
N CYS A 90 -9.67 1.69 -3.50
CA CYS A 90 -8.75 0.88 -2.69
C CYS A 90 -8.07 -0.20 -3.54
N LEU A 91 -8.83 -0.92 -4.37
CA LEU A 91 -8.30 -1.98 -5.23
C LEU A 91 -7.18 -1.49 -6.16
N GLU A 92 -7.35 -0.32 -6.76
CA GLU A 92 -6.33 0.28 -7.63
C GLU A 92 -5.11 0.77 -6.84
N HIS A 93 -5.31 1.20 -5.59
CA HIS A 93 -4.20 1.51 -4.69
C HIS A 93 -3.37 0.26 -4.38
N GLU A 94 -4.00 -0.86 -4.02
CA GLU A 94 -3.28 -2.12 -3.74
C GLU A 94 -2.49 -2.60 -4.95
N ARG A 95 -3.08 -2.57 -6.14
CA ARG A 95 -2.39 -2.93 -7.38
C ARG A 95 -1.16 -2.07 -7.65
N SER A 96 -1.23 -0.79 -7.29
CA SER A 96 -0.10 0.13 -7.42
C SER A 96 1.01 -0.21 -6.43
N ALA A 97 0.67 -0.56 -5.18
CA ALA A 97 1.62 -1.00 -4.17
C ALA A 97 2.29 -2.34 -4.56
N ILE A 98 1.50 -3.34 -4.94
CA ILE A 98 1.97 -4.65 -5.44
C ILE A 98 2.96 -4.44 -6.59
N GLY A 99 2.60 -3.63 -7.59
CA GLY A 99 3.48 -3.33 -8.72
C GLY A 99 4.80 -2.66 -8.31
N ALA A 100 4.75 -1.77 -7.32
CA ALA A 100 5.94 -1.11 -6.78
C ALA A 100 6.86 -2.08 -6.04
N TYR A 101 6.32 -2.98 -5.21
CA TYR A 101 7.12 -4.01 -4.53
C TYR A 101 7.70 -5.05 -5.49
N TYR A 102 6.96 -5.49 -6.51
CA TYR A 102 7.52 -6.36 -7.55
C TYR A 102 8.66 -5.68 -8.31
N ASN A 103 8.54 -4.38 -8.59
CA ASN A 103 9.62 -3.62 -9.21
C ASN A 103 10.82 -3.50 -8.27
N LEU A 104 10.63 -3.31 -6.96
CA LEU A 104 11.71 -3.37 -5.98
C LEU A 104 12.41 -4.74 -6.03
N LEU A 105 11.66 -5.84 -5.88
CA LEU A 105 12.18 -7.21 -5.86
C LEU A 105 13.05 -7.50 -7.09
N LYS A 106 12.58 -7.13 -8.28
CA LYS A 106 13.34 -7.28 -9.54
C LYS A 106 14.70 -6.55 -9.53
N ASN A 107 14.79 -5.39 -8.85
CA ASN A 107 16.02 -4.61 -8.82
C ASN A 107 17.03 -5.10 -7.76
N ILE A 108 16.57 -5.85 -6.75
CA ILE A 108 17.38 -6.35 -5.64
C ILE A 108 17.71 -7.86 -5.72
N GLU A 109 17.07 -8.61 -6.61
CA GLU A 109 17.24 -10.07 -6.75
C GLU A 109 18.71 -10.48 -6.87
N GLY A 110 19.12 -11.41 -6.01
CA GLY A 110 20.48 -11.93 -5.90
C GLY A 110 21.49 -10.96 -5.27
N LYS A 111 21.04 -9.87 -4.65
CA LYS A 111 21.93 -8.80 -4.14
C LYS A 111 21.75 -8.51 -2.65
N SER A 112 20.54 -8.66 -2.11
CA SER A 112 20.26 -8.39 -0.70
C SER A 112 19.16 -9.30 -0.19
N ILE A 113 19.54 -10.34 0.54
CA ILE A 113 18.59 -11.28 1.16
C ILE A 113 17.59 -10.53 2.05
N MET A 114 18.05 -9.55 2.82
CA MET A 114 17.19 -8.75 3.70
C MET A 114 16.09 -8.03 2.92
N LEU A 115 16.46 -7.33 1.84
CA LEU A 115 15.48 -6.58 1.04
C LEU A 115 14.59 -7.53 0.22
N GLU A 116 15.12 -8.69 -0.20
CA GLU A 116 14.35 -9.69 -0.95
C GLU A 116 13.26 -10.32 -0.09
N GLU A 117 13.60 -10.74 1.13
CA GLU A 117 12.62 -11.27 2.09
C GLU A 117 11.58 -10.22 2.47
N PHE A 118 12.01 -8.98 2.72
CA PHE A 118 11.10 -7.85 2.93
C PHE A 118 10.14 -7.69 1.75
N SER A 119 10.67 -7.59 0.53
CA SER A 119 9.84 -7.36 -0.66
C SER A 119 8.86 -8.50 -0.93
N ARG A 120 9.29 -9.77 -0.76
CA ARG A 120 8.41 -10.94 -0.93
C ARG A 120 7.29 -10.97 0.12
N THR A 121 7.61 -10.62 1.36
CA THR A 121 6.62 -10.52 2.45
C THR A 121 5.58 -9.45 2.13
N MET A 122 6.02 -8.25 1.75
CA MET A 122 5.12 -7.15 1.41
C MET A 122 4.27 -7.49 0.18
N ILE A 123 4.83 -8.09 -0.88
CA ILE A 123 4.04 -8.56 -2.03
C ILE A 123 2.92 -9.49 -1.58
N ALA A 124 3.23 -10.50 -0.77
CA ALA A 124 2.23 -11.46 -0.31
C ALA A 124 1.14 -10.80 0.56
N THR A 125 1.52 -9.85 1.41
CA THR A 125 0.58 -9.05 2.22
C THR A 125 -0.35 -8.23 1.33
N GLU A 126 0.18 -7.45 0.38
CA GLU A 126 -0.65 -6.62 -0.49
C GLU A 126 -1.52 -7.43 -1.46
N GLU A 127 -1.06 -8.60 -1.92
CA GLU A 127 -1.90 -9.53 -2.69
C GLU A 127 -3.07 -10.09 -1.85
N MET A 128 -2.86 -10.28 -0.54
CA MET A 128 -3.92 -10.66 0.38
C MET A 128 -4.92 -9.51 0.58
N HIS A 129 -4.46 -8.27 0.70
CA HIS A 129 -5.33 -7.09 0.73
C HIS A 129 -6.16 -6.97 -0.54
N GLU A 130 -5.54 -7.09 -1.72
CA GLU A 130 -6.24 -7.09 -3.00
C GLU A 130 -7.33 -8.19 -3.07
N ALA A 131 -7.02 -9.38 -2.57
CA ALA A 131 -7.95 -10.50 -2.52
C ALA A 131 -9.15 -10.22 -1.59
N GLU A 132 -8.94 -9.61 -0.43
CA GLU A 132 -10.02 -9.21 0.48
C GLU A 132 -10.92 -8.14 -0.12
N VAL A 133 -10.34 -7.12 -0.77
CA VAL A 133 -11.12 -6.10 -1.49
C VAL A 133 -11.96 -6.71 -2.60
N LYS A 134 -11.39 -7.63 -3.40
CA LYS A 134 -12.13 -8.36 -4.44
C LYS A 134 -13.27 -9.19 -3.86
N LYS A 135 -13.13 -9.77 -2.66
CA LYS A 135 -14.22 -10.49 -2.00
C LYS A 135 -15.32 -9.54 -1.54
N MET A 136 -14.97 -8.37 -1.00
CA MET A 136 -15.93 -7.35 -0.59
C MET A 136 -16.72 -6.76 -1.78
N LEU A 137 -16.11 -6.70 -2.96
CA LEU A 137 -16.74 -6.25 -4.21
C LEU A 137 -17.60 -7.31 -4.92
N LYS A 138 -17.53 -8.58 -4.49
CA LYS A 138 -18.30 -9.66 -5.12
C LYS A 138 -19.59 -9.92 -4.35
N ASP A 139 -20.70 -9.90 -5.08
CA ASP A 139 -22.01 -10.17 -4.49
C ASP A 139 -22.31 -11.67 -4.28
N ASN A 140 -21.60 -12.62 -4.91
CA ASN A 140 -21.78 -14.06 -4.69
C ASN A 140 -20.56 -14.90 -5.12
N PHE A 141 -20.43 -16.10 -4.53
CA PHE A 141 -19.62 -17.23 -5.04
C PHE A 141 -20.46 -18.11 -5.97
#